data_AF-A0A2G5NNN2-F1
#
_entry.id   AF-A0A2G5NNN2-F1
#
_cell.length_a   1.000
_cell.length_b   1.000
_cell.length_c   1.000
_cell.angle_alpha   90.00
_cell.angle_beta   90.00
_cell.angle_gamma   90.00
#
_symmetry.space_group_name_H-M   'P 1'
#
loop_
_entity.id
_entity.type
_entity.pdbx_description
1 polymer ?
#
loop_
_entity_poly.entity_id
_entity_poly.type
_entity_poly.pdbx_seq_one_letter_code
_entity_poly.pdbx_strand_id
1 'polypeptide(L)'
;MKNRFLLLASLLLAACDNGSTPTDRSQFISVNPLTEIKTRLAFDCVHEQIPTPSAETDELFQYARWLQKNNLLKQDKSVDAEIERLYRIAAENGHFKANINLQNGTMRGQFALRGTDHLRLSQQLIEANVATGYYFIGLFLKNGSAGLKQDTAMSWRYFRKAADQGSAQAQYTLGDKLAPSDMAPDIARQMRRCAAEQGHGDAASDLGVNLQGLGQYQSALEAFQLGVAAGDDTSASFLRKGFLGPPATDELYYLHLQEDLERAERYNAIWSLLADYSYADPKVPEINEILPLPPAKLPAWDGKLQWLEARLANIP
;
A
#
# COMPACT_ATOMS: atom_id res chain seq x y z
N MET A 1 -53.37 43.71 -52.62
CA MET A 1 -52.80 44.16 -51.33
C MET A 1 -53.10 43.11 -50.28
N LYS A 2 -52.04 42.46 -49.78
CA LYS A 2 -51.88 41.66 -48.55
C LYS A 2 -52.93 40.58 -48.21
N ASN A 3 -52.52 39.36 -48.56
CA ASN A 3 -52.91 38.05 -47.99
C ASN A 3 -52.94 38.04 -46.46
N ARG A 4 -53.95 37.39 -45.87
CA ARG A 4 -53.80 36.58 -44.64
C ARG A 4 -54.75 35.38 -44.68
N PHE A 5 -54.21 34.23 -45.10
CA PHE A 5 -54.77 32.91 -44.81
C PHE A 5 -54.42 32.55 -43.35
N LEU A 6 -55.44 32.20 -42.56
CA LEU A 6 -55.28 31.57 -41.24
C LEU A 6 -55.19 30.06 -41.45
N LEU A 7 -53.97 29.52 -41.44
CA LEU A 7 -53.69 28.10 -41.35
C LEU A 7 -53.64 27.71 -39.87
N LEU A 8 -54.61 26.89 -39.43
CA LEU A 8 -54.51 26.14 -38.18
C LEU A 8 -53.45 25.04 -38.37
N ALA A 9 -52.25 25.26 -37.82
CA ALA A 9 -51.23 24.23 -37.71
C ALA A 9 -51.38 23.50 -36.37
N SER A 10 -51.73 22.22 -36.45
CA SER A 10 -51.75 21.27 -35.34
C SER A 10 -50.32 21.04 -34.86
N LEU A 11 -49.98 21.51 -33.66
CA LEU A 11 -48.71 21.19 -33.00
C LEU A 11 -48.77 19.76 -32.46
N LEU A 12 -48.13 18.84 -33.18
CA LEU A 12 -47.67 17.55 -32.66
C LEU A 12 -46.54 17.82 -31.65
N LEU A 13 -46.84 17.71 -30.36
CA LEU A 13 -45.84 17.64 -29.30
C LEU A 13 -45.15 16.28 -29.39
N ALA A 14 -44.02 16.24 -30.08
CA ALA A 14 -43.06 15.14 -29.98
C ALA A 14 -42.35 15.25 -28.62
N ALA A 15 -42.31 14.13 -27.91
CA ALA A 15 -41.74 13.98 -26.59
C ALA A 15 -40.24 14.30 -26.55
N CYS A 16 -39.83 15.12 -25.58
CA CYS A 16 -38.54 14.95 -24.91
C CYS A 16 -38.88 14.56 -23.47
N ASP A 17 -38.90 13.25 -23.25
CA ASP A 17 -38.97 12.65 -21.92
C ASP A 17 -37.70 13.09 -21.18
N ASN A 18 -37.82 14.06 -20.27
CA ASN A 18 -36.76 14.44 -19.33
C ASN A 18 -36.69 13.37 -18.23
N GLY A 19 -36.39 12.15 -18.65
CA GLY A 19 -36.00 11.03 -17.81
C GLY A 19 -34.50 11.08 -17.55
N SER A 20 -33.97 12.15 -16.95
CA SER A 20 -32.71 12.03 -16.23
C SER A 20 -33.02 11.39 -14.88
N THR A 21 -33.24 10.08 -14.92
CA THR A 21 -33.11 9.22 -13.75
C THR A 21 -31.72 9.47 -13.14
N PRO A 22 -31.58 9.48 -11.80
CA PRO A 22 -30.27 9.62 -11.19
C PRO A 22 -29.41 8.47 -11.71
N THR A 23 -28.29 8.83 -12.32
CA THR A 23 -27.26 7.92 -12.82
C THR A 23 -27.07 6.80 -11.82
N ASP A 24 -27.33 5.59 -12.29
CA ASP A 24 -27.33 4.38 -11.53
C ASP A 24 -26.05 4.25 -10.69
N ARG A 25 -26.20 4.20 -9.37
CA ARG A 25 -25.10 4.01 -8.39
C ARG A 25 -24.46 2.62 -8.49
N SER A 26 -24.85 1.81 -9.48
CA SER A 26 -24.45 0.42 -9.70
C SER A 26 -23.17 0.25 -10.55
N GLN A 27 -22.58 1.33 -11.10
CA GLN A 27 -21.38 1.22 -11.95
C GLN A 27 -20.06 1.02 -11.18
N PHE A 28 -20.08 0.81 -9.86
CA PHE A 28 -18.90 0.28 -9.18
C PHE A 28 -18.79 -1.20 -9.50
N ILE A 29 -17.69 -1.55 -10.17
CA ILE A 29 -17.40 -2.88 -10.73
C ILE A 29 -17.90 -3.99 -9.82
N SER A 30 -18.79 -4.82 -10.37
CA SER A 30 -19.35 -5.98 -9.70
C SER A 30 -18.21 -6.90 -9.23
N VAL A 31 -17.97 -6.94 -7.92
CA VAL A 31 -17.16 -7.98 -7.30
C VAL A 31 -18.01 -9.25 -7.19
N ASN A 32 -17.41 -10.43 -7.38
CA ASN A 32 -18.15 -11.69 -7.37
C ASN A 32 -18.91 -11.90 -6.05
N PRO A 33 -20.12 -12.51 -6.08
CA PRO A 33 -20.93 -12.80 -4.89
C PRO A 33 -20.14 -13.63 -3.87
N LEU A 34 -20.49 -13.48 -2.58
CA LEU A 34 -19.83 -14.15 -1.45
C LEU A 34 -19.72 -15.68 -1.64
N THR A 35 -20.67 -16.27 -2.37
CA THR A 35 -20.72 -17.70 -2.66
C THR A 35 -19.56 -18.18 -3.53
N GLU A 36 -19.09 -17.38 -4.48
CA GLU A 36 -17.95 -17.71 -5.35
C GLU A 36 -16.59 -17.44 -4.67
N ILE A 37 -16.55 -16.46 -3.76
CA ILE A 37 -15.36 -16.15 -2.97
C ILE A 37 -15.12 -17.24 -1.92
N LYS A 38 -16.18 -17.77 -1.29
CA LYS A 38 -16.09 -18.88 -0.32
C LYS A 38 -15.51 -20.16 -0.92
N THR A 39 -15.56 -20.34 -2.25
CA THR A 39 -14.98 -21.51 -2.93
C THR A 39 -13.49 -21.38 -3.25
N ARG A 40 -12.88 -20.19 -3.14
CA ARG A 40 -11.42 -20.01 -3.21
C ARG A 40 -10.83 -19.85 -1.80
N LEU A 41 -10.74 -20.98 -1.10
CA LEU A 41 -9.90 -21.08 0.11
C LEU A 41 -8.40 -21.04 -0.23
N ALA A 42 -8.03 -21.25 -1.50
CA ALA A 42 -6.69 -21.06 -1.99
C ALA A 42 -6.37 -19.55 -2.15
N PHE A 43 -5.15 -19.16 -1.80
CA PHE A 43 -4.58 -17.87 -2.11
C PHE A 43 -3.32 -18.11 -2.95
N ASP A 44 -3.25 -17.45 -4.10
CA ASP A 44 -2.07 -17.43 -4.94
C ASP A 44 -1.40 -16.08 -4.76
N CYS A 45 -0.09 -16.08 -4.47
CA CYS A 45 0.63 -14.83 -4.33
C CYS A 45 0.74 -14.13 -5.70
N VAL A 46 0.22 -12.91 -5.76
CA VAL A 46 0.35 -12.01 -6.91
C VAL A 46 1.02 -10.73 -6.41
N HIS A 47 2.00 -10.22 -7.14
CA HIS A 47 2.60 -8.92 -6.86
C HIS A 47 1.93 -7.86 -7.72
N GLU A 48 1.48 -6.76 -7.10
CA GLU A 48 0.83 -5.66 -7.80
C GLU A 48 1.75 -5.06 -8.86
N GLN A 49 1.22 -4.88 -10.06
CA GLN A 49 1.91 -4.20 -11.15
C GLN A 49 1.30 -2.82 -11.34
N ILE A 50 2.13 -1.79 -11.26
CA ILE A 50 1.72 -0.40 -11.52
C ILE A 50 2.29 0.00 -12.88
N PRO A 51 1.44 0.36 -13.87
CA PRO A 51 1.92 0.78 -15.18
C PRO A 51 2.91 1.94 -15.09
N THR A 52 3.94 1.91 -15.93
CA THR A 52 4.94 2.97 -16.04
C THR A 52 4.29 4.26 -16.53
N PRO A 53 4.50 5.40 -15.85
CA PRO A 53 3.98 6.69 -16.28
C PRO A 53 4.72 7.24 -17.52
N SER A 54 4.16 8.28 -18.15
CA SER A 54 4.91 9.08 -19.12
C SER A 54 5.99 9.91 -18.43
N ALA A 55 7.04 10.31 -19.16
CA ALA A 55 8.12 11.13 -18.62
C ALA A 55 7.61 12.47 -18.05
N GLU A 56 6.65 13.12 -18.73
CA GLU A 56 6.09 14.40 -18.30
C GLU A 56 5.33 14.26 -16.97
N THR A 57 4.57 13.18 -16.81
CA THR A 57 3.82 12.95 -15.57
C THR A 57 4.69 12.46 -14.43
N ASP A 58 5.75 11.71 -14.72
CA ASP A 58 6.74 11.29 -13.73
C ASP A 58 7.55 12.48 -13.21
N GLU A 59 7.96 13.43 -14.07
CA GLU A 59 8.64 14.66 -13.64
C GLU A 59 7.81 15.45 -12.63
N LEU A 60 6.51 15.63 -12.90
CA LEU A 60 5.58 16.28 -11.95
C LEU A 60 5.49 15.51 -10.63
N PHE A 61 5.44 14.18 -10.70
CA PHE A 61 5.40 13.34 -9.51
C PHE A 61 6.69 13.42 -8.69
N GLN A 62 7.86 13.35 -9.32
CA GLN A 62 9.15 13.47 -8.63
C GLN A 62 9.29 14.84 -7.97
N TYR A 63 8.92 15.92 -8.66
CA TYR A 63 8.92 17.25 -8.07
C TYR A 63 7.97 17.36 -6.87
N ALA A 64 6.77 16.78 -6.96
CA ALA A 64 5.83 16.70 -5.83
C ALA A 64 6.41 15.89 -4.65
N ARG A 65 7.12 14.79 -4.92
CA ARG A 65 7.82 13.99 -3.91
C ARG A 65 8.94 14.77 -3.24
N TRP A 66 9.71 15.52 -4.01
CA TRP A 66 10.76 16.39 -3.50
C TRP A 66 10.18 17.48 -2.58
N LEU A 67 9.11 18.16 -3.01
CA LEU A 67 8.40 19.14 -2.16
C LEU A 67 7.89 18.49 -0.87
N GLN A 68 7.24 17.32 -0.97
CA GLN A 68 6.71 16.59 0.18
C GLN A 68 7.81 16.22 1.18
N LYS A 69 8.96 15.73 0.69
CA LYS A 69 10.14 15.45 1.52
C LYS A 69 10.63 16.69 2.26
N ASN A 70 10.69 17.84 1.59
CA ASN A 70 11.16 19.10 2.16
C ASN A 70 10.10 19.82 3.03
N ASN A 71 8.84 19.36 3.01
CA ASN A 71 7.74 19.87 3.82
C ASN A 71 7.38 18.98 5.03
N LEU A 72 7.96 17.78 5.14
CA LEU A 72 7.55 16.76 6.12
C LEU A 72 7.53 17.27 7.58
N LEU A 73 8.55 18.03 7.97
CA LEU A 73 8.66 18.60 9.32
C LEU A 73 8.10 20.03 9.41
N LYS A 74 8.09 20.77 8.30
CA LYS A 74 7.60 22.15 8.26
C LYS A 74 6.07 22.22 8.29
N GLN A 75 5.42 21.25 7.65
CA GLN A 75 3.97 21.13 7.53
C GLN A 75 3.31 22.41 7.00
N ASP A 76 3.98 23.11 6.06
CA ASP A 76 3.47 24.31 5.44
C ASP A 76 2.29 23.94 4.53
N LYS A 77 1.11 24.47 4.86
CA LYS A 77 -0.13 24.21 4.11
C LYS A 77 -0.13 24.78 2.71
N SER A 78 0.66 25.82 2.44
CA SER A 78 0.80 26.36 1.08
C SER A 78 1.56 25.38 0.18
N VAL A 79 2.59 24.72 0.72
CA VAL A 79 3.35 23.67 0.02
C VAL A 79 2.50 22.41 -0.15
N ASP A 80 1.70 22.03 0.85
CA ASP A 80 0.75 20.92 0.71
C ASP A 80 -0.25 21.16 -0.44
N ALA A 81 -0.72 22.40 -0.63
CA ALA A 81 -1.61 22.75 -1.73
C ALA A 81 -0.93 22.67 -3.12
N GLU A 82 0.38 22.97 -3.18
CA GLU A 82 1.18 22.80 -4.39
C GLU A 82 1.39 21.31 -4.71
N ILE A 83 1.79 20.51 -3.72
CA ILE A 83 1.95 19.05 -3.84
C ILE A 83 0.65 18.41 -4.30
N GLU A 84 -0.48 18.78 -3.70
CA GLU A 84 -1.80 18.28 -4.08
C GLU A 84 -2.09 18.57 -5.55
N ARG A 85 -1.81 19.80 -6.02
CA ARG A 85 -2.03 20.19 -7.42
C ARG A 85 -1.19 19.35 -8.38
N LEU A 86 0.09 19.16 -8.08
CA LEU A 86 0.99 18.34 -8.90
C LEU A 86 0.52 16.90 -8.96
N TYR A 87 0.17 16.30 -7.81
CA TYR A 87 -0.36 14.93 -7.80
C TYR A 87 -1.68 14.82 -8.55
N ARG A 88 -2.59 15.80 -8.47
CA ARG A 88 -3.81 15.81 -9.27
C ARG A 88 -3.49 15.81 -10.76
N ILE A 89 -2.64 16.71 -11.23
CA ILE A 89 -2.29 16.80 -12.66
C ILE A 89 -1.67 15.47 -13.11
N ALA A 90 -0.70 14.93 -12.38
CA ALA A 90 -0.07 13.66 -12.72
C ALA A 90 -1.09 12.50 -12.72
N ALA A 91 -1.92 12.39 -11.68
CA ALA A 91 -2.94 11.35 -11.56
C ALA A 91 -3.97 11.37 -12.69
N GLU A 92 -4.48 12.56 -13.06
CA GLU A 92 -5.43 12.70 -14.17
C GLU A 92 -4.84 12.35 -15.52
N ASN A 93 -3.51 12.32 -15.63
CA ASN A 93 -2.78 12.00 -16.86
C ASN A 93 -2.09 10.62 -16.79
N GLY A 94 -2.58 9.71 -15.95
CA GLY A 94 -2.15 8.31 -15.94
C GLY A 94 -1.01 7.98 -14.97
N HIS A 95 -0.63 8.88 -14.06
CA HIS A 95 0.37 8.58 -13.04
C HIS A 95 -0.25 7.92 -11.81
N PHE A 96 -0.31 6.59 -11.81
CA PHE A 96 -1.02 5.82 -10.78
C PHE A 96 -0.41 5.92 -9.37
N LYS A 97 0.92 6.10 -9.24
CA LYS A 97 1.53 6.37 -7.91
C LYS A 97 1.14 7.75 -7.38
N ALA A 98 0.87 8.72 -8.25
CA ALA A 98 0.42 10.06 -7.85
C ALA A 98 -1.03 9.98 -7.37
N ASN A 99 -1.86 9.20 -8.08
CA ASN A 99 -3.22 8.88 -7.66
C ASN A 99 -3.24 8.24 -6.25
N ILE A 100 -2.44 7.18 -6.04
CA ILE A 100 -2.32 6.50 -4.74
C ILE A 100 -1.86 7.48 -3.64
N ASN A 101 -0.82 8.28 -3.90
CA ASN A 101 -0.31 9.25 -2.93
C ASN A 101 -1.31 10.35 -2.60
N LEU A 102 -2.05 10.85 -3.60
CA LEU A 102 -3.10 11.84 -3.43
C LEU A 102 -4.22 11.31 -2.52
N GLN A 103 -4.71 10.10 -2.80
CA GLN A 103 -5.77 9.48 -1.99
C GLN A 103 -5.30 9.19 -0.56
N ASN A 104 -4.10 8.63 -0.39
CA ASN A 104 -3.49 8.40 0.92
C ASN A 104 -3.31 9.71 1.70
N GLY A 105 -2.82 10.76 1.05
CA GLY A 105 -2.66 12.07 1.67
C GLY A 105 -3.98 12.69 2.10
N THR A 106 -5.07 12.53 1.32
CA THR A 106 -6.40 12.96 1.77
C THR A 106 -6.91 12.18 2.97
N MET A 107 -6.72 10.85 2.99
CA MET A 107 -7.12 10.04 4.16
C MET A 107 -6.36 10.41 5.43
N ARG A 108 -5.13 10.92 5.31
CA ARG A 108 -4.33 11.46 6.42
C ARG A 108 -4.63 12.93 6.74
N GLY A 109 -5.55 13.57 6.01
CA GLY A 109 -5.89 14.99 6.18
C GLY A 109 -4.83 15.97 5.66
N GLN A 110 -3.87 15.51 4.86
CA GLN A 110 -2.85 16.37 4.23
C GLN A 110 -3.44 17.12 3.02
N PHE A 111 -4.26 16.44 2.23
CA PHE A 111 -4.88 16.97 1.01
C PHE A 111 -6.41 16.95 1.11
N ALA A 112 -7.12 17.62 0.20
CA ALA A 112 -8.58 17.71 0.23
C ALA A 112 -9.25 17.23 -1.07
N LEU A 113 -9.66 15.95 -1.13
CA LEU A 113 -10.51 15.42 -2.20
C LEU A 113 -12.00 15.45 -1.84
N ARG A 114 -12.85 15.66 -2.85
CA ARG A 114 -14.29 15.40 -2.70
C ARG A 114 -14.54 13.89 -2.74
N GLY A 115 -15.63 13.42 -2.12
CA GLY A 115 -15.97 12.00 -2.13
C GLY A 115 -16.09 11.41 -3.55
N THR A 116 -16.65 12.17 -4.49
CA THR A 116 -16.73 11.78 -5.91
C THR A 116 -15.36 11.61 -6.56
N ASP A 117 -14.35 12.40 -6.14
CA ASP A 117 -13.00 12.31 -6.69
C ASP A 117 -12.30 11.03 -6.23
N HIS A 118 -12.46 10.65 -4.96
CA HIS A 118 -11.94 9.38 -4.43
C HIS A 118 -12.42 8.17 -5.23
N LEU A 119 -13.72 8.12 -5.50
CA LEU A 119 -14.32 7.01 -6.23
C LEU A 119 -13.87 6.97 -7.68
N ARG A 120 -13.78 8.12 -8.36
CA ARG A 120 -13.29 8.22 -9.73
C ARG A 120 -11.80 7.85 -9.84
N LEU A 121 -10.97 8.34 -8.93
CA LEU A 121 -9.54 8.00 -8.88
C LEU A 121 -9.33 6.51 -8.60
N SER A 122 -10.14 5.91 -7.73
CA SER A 122 -10.12 4.46 -7.49
C SER A 122 -10.54 3.67 -8.73
N GLN A 123 -11.54 4.15 -9.46
CA GLN A 123 -11.98 3.54 -10.72
C GLN A 123 -10.88 3.57 -11.79
N GLN A 124 -10.15 4.69 -11.93
CA GLN A 124 -9.00 4.80 -12.84
C GLN A 124 -7.91 3.76 -12.52
N LEU A 125 -7.63 3.53 -11.23
CA LEU A 125 -6.69 2.49 -10.80
C LEU A 125 -7.17 1.10 -11.22
N ILE A 126 -8.46 0.80 -11.00
CA ILE A 126 -9.03 -0.50 -11.36
C ILE A 126 -9.00 -0.73 -12.87
N GLU A 127 -9.36 0.27 -13.67
CA GLU A 127 -9.32 0.21 -15.14
C GLU A 127 -7.89 -0.04 -15.66
N ALA A 128 -6.89 0.47 -14.94
CA ALA A 128 -5.48 0.22 -15.21
C ALA A 128 -4.94 -1.09 -14.61
N ASN A 129 -5.82 -1.95 -14.05
CA ASN A 129 -5.47 -3.19 -13.34
C ASN A 129 -4.55 -2.99 -12.12
N VAL A 130 -4.58 -1.81 -11.51
CA VAL A 130 -3.90 -1.52 -10.25
C VAL A 130 -4.82 -1.91 -9.09
N ALA A 131 -4.49 -3.02 -8.43
CA ALA A 131 -5.29 -3.67 -7.40
C ALA A 131 -5.65 -2.75 -6.21
N THR A 132 -4.80 -1.78 -5.90
CA THR A 132 -4.97 -0.77 -4.86
C THR A 132 -6.26 0.06 -5.06
N GLY A 133 -6.77 0.19 -6.29
CA GLY A 133 -8.08 0.79 -6.54
C GLY A 133 -9.23 0.04 -5.84
N TYR A 134 -9.23 -1.29 -5.87
CA TYR A 134 -10.20 -2.10 -5.12
C TYR A 134 -10.01 -1.95 -3.61
N TYR A 135 -8.76 -1.85 -3.14
CA TYR A 135 -8.45 -1.64 -1.72
C TYR A 135 -9.04 -0.32 -1.21
N PHE A 136 -8.91 0.78 -1.96
CA PHE A 136 -9.51 2.07 -1.61
C PHE A 136 -11.03 2.01 -1.53
N ILE A 137 -11.70 1.39 -2.51
CA ILE A 137 -13.17 1.20 -2.44
C ILE A 137 -13.55 0.38 -1.21
N GLY A 138 -12.79 -0.68 -0.90
CA GLY A 138 -12.95 -1.46 0.32
C GLY A 138 -12.87 -0.62 1.59
N LEU A 139 -11.90 0.30 1.68
CA LEU A 139 -11.77 1.24 2.80
C LEU A 139 -12.96 2.21 2.90
N PHE A 140 -13.41 2.77 1.77
CA PHE A 140 -14.55 3.70 1.76
C PHE A 140 -15.86 3.02 2.18
N LEU A 141 -16.09 1.77 1.74
CA LEU A 141 -17.21 0.95 2.18
C LEU A 141 -17.11 0.57 3.66
N LYS A 142 -15.91 0.26 4.16
CA LYS A 142 -15.69 -0.07 5.59
C LYS A 142 -16.08 1.10 6.49
N ASN A 143 -15.76 2.31 6.06
CA ASN A 143 -15.89 3.53 6.86
C ASN A 143 -17.17 4.33 6.57
N GLY A 144 -17.90 3.99 5.51
CA GLY A 144 -19.05 4.79 5.07
C GLY A 144 -18.65 6.20 4.62
N SER A 145 -17.62 6.29 3.79
CA SER A 145 -17.05 7.56 3.32
C SER A 145 -17.03 7.66 1.80
N ALA A 146 -16.50 8.76 1.26
CA ALA A 146 -16.46 9.06 -0.18
C ALA A 146 -17.85 9.04 -0.89
N GLY A 147 -18.95 9.15 -0.14
CA GLY A 147 -20.31 9.06 -0.67
C GLY A 147 -20.90 7.65 -0.68
N LEU A 148 -20.17 6.65 -0.18
CA LEU A 148 -20.66 5.30 0.03
C LEU A 148 -21.24 5.14 1.43
N LYS A 149 -22.30 4.34 1.55
CA LYS A 149 -22.78 3.89 2.87
C LYS A 149 -21.84 2.83 3.41
N GLN A 150 -21.75 2.75 4.74
CA GLN A 150 -20.99 1.70 5.38
C GLN A 150 -21.58 0.32 5.03
N ASP A 151 -20.75 -0.54 4.47
CA ASP A 151 -21.08 -1.94 4.17
C ASP A 151 -19.84 -2.81 4.37
N THR A 152 -19.69 -3.33 5.59
CA THR A 152 -18.56 -4.15 6.00
C THR A 152 -18.48 -5.45 5.19
N ALA A 153 -19.62 -6.07 4.84
CA ALA A 153 -19.61 -7.32 4.09
C ALA A 153 -19.11 -7.11 2.66
N MET A 154 -19.54 -6.03 2.01
CA MET A 154 -19.04 -5.65 0.70
C MET A 154 -17.56 -5.23 0.77
N SER A 155 -17.15 -4.48 1.78
CA SER A 155 -15.75 -4.10 2.01
C SER A 155 -14.81 -5.30 1.99
N TRP A 156 -15.14 -6.38 2.73
CA TRP A 156 -14.32 -7.60 2.73
C TRP A 156 -14.21 -8.29 1.37
N ARG A 157 -15.24 -8.19 0.52
CA ARG A 157 -15.18 -8.70 -0.86
C ARG A 157 -14.23 -7.88 -1.72
N TYR A 158 -14.23 -6.56 -1.55
CA TYR A 158 -13.28 -5.67 -2.22
C TYR A 158 -11.84 -5.89 -1.75
N PHE A 159 -11.61 -6.06 -0.45
CA PHE A 159 -10.28 -6.44 0.05
C PHE A 159 -9.85 -7.79 -0.52
N ARG A 160 -10.72 -8.79 -0.58
CA ARG A 160 -10.39 -10.07 -1.22
C ARG A 160 -10.01 -9.91 -2.68
N LYS A 161 -10.80 -9.16 -3.45
CA LYS A 161 -10.50 -8.87 -4.86
C LYS A 161 -9.15 -8.16 -5.02
N ALA A 162 -8.86 -7.17 -4.18
CA ALA A 162 -7.59 -6.44 -4.18
C ALA A 162 -6.40 -7.36 -3.84
N ALA A 163 -6.55 -8.22 -2.83
CA ALA A 163 -5.49 -9.16 -2.43
C ALA A 163 -5.19 -10.20 -3.52
N ASP A 164 -6.24 -10.76 -4.14
CA ASP A 164 -6.14 -11.70 -5.26
C ASP A 164 -5.52 -11.06 -6.52
N GLN A 165 -5.55 -9.73 -6.63
CA GLN A 165 -4.92 -8.97 -7.72
C GLN A 165 -3.58 -8.33 -7.33
N GLY A 166 -3.12 -8.57 -6.10
CA GLY A 166 -1.75 -8.28 -5.69
C GLY A 166 -1.54 -7.10 -4.77
N SER A 167 -2.59 -6.36 -4.38
CA SER A 167 -2.42 -5.21 -3.46
C SER A 167 -1.83 -5.69 -2.13
N ALA A 168 -0.60 -5.27 -1.83
CA ALA A 168 0.11 -5.66 -0.62
C ALA A 168 -0.66 -5.26 0.66
N GLN A 169 -1.29 -4.08 0.67
CA GLN A 169 -2.10 -3.63 1.80
C GLN A 169 -3.34 -4.52 2.00
N ALA A 170 -3.97 -4.95 0.91
CA ALA A 170 -5.13 -5.85 0.98
C ALA A 170 -4.73 -7.26 1.42
N GLN A 171 -3.60 -7.78 0.93
CA GLN A 171 -3.02 -9.05 1.36
C GLN A 171 -2.72 -9.03 2.85
N TYR A 172 -2.05 -7.98 3.35
CA TYR A 172 -1.83 -7.82 4.79
C TYR A 172 -3.15 -7.72 5.57
N THR A 173 -4.08 -6.87 5.13
CA THR A 173 -5.38 -6.67 5.80
C THR A 173 -6.19 -7.97 5.94
N LEU A 174 -6.21 -8.81 4.90
CA LEU A 174 -6.87 -10.12 4.97
C LEU A 174 -6.05 -11.13 5.75
N GLY A 175 -4.73 -11.12 5.60
CA GLY A 175 -3.84 -12.00 6.34
C GLY A 175 -4.03 -11.81 7.84
N ASP A 176 -4.06 -10.56 8.30
CA ASP A 176 -4.33 -10.23 9.71
C ASP A 176 -5.73 -10.69 10.15
N LYS A 177 -6.74 -10.48 9.30
CA LYS A 177 -8.10 -10.95 9.60
C LYS A 177 -8.19 -12.49 9.74
N LEU A 178 -7.37 -13.24 9.00
CA LEU A 178 -7.36 -14.70 8.96
C LEU A 178 -6.35 -15.34 9.94
N ALA A 179 -5.49 -14.54 10.56
CA ALA A 179 -4.42 -15.00 11.45
C ALA A 179 -4.87 -15.77 12.71
N PRO A 180 -6.06 -15.52 13.31
CA PRO A 180 -6.54 -16.33 14.42
C PRO A 180 -6.53 -17.82 14.13
N SER A 181 -6.19 -18.63 15.14
CA SER A 181 -5.96 -20.08 14.99
C SER A 181 -7.22 -20.87 14.59
N ASP A 182 -8.40 -20.32 14.87
CA ASP A 182 -9.71 -20.88 14.53
C ASP A 182 -10.23 -20.44 13.15
N MET A 183 -9.45 -19.65 12.40
CA MET A 183 -9.79 -19.18 11.05
C MET A 183 -8.96 -19.89 9.97
N ALA A 184 -7.94 -19.22 9.40
CA ALA A 184 -7.12 -19.77 8.32
C ALA A 184 -5.66 -19.30 8.45
N PRO A 185 -4.96 -19.68 9.54
CA PRO A 185 -3.62 -19.16 9.86
C PRO A 185 -2.57 -19.50 8.79
N ASP A 186 -2.73 -20.60 8.06
CA ASP A 186 -1.82 -20.98 6.97
C ASP A 186 -1.94 -20.02 5.78
N ILE A 187 -3.17 -19.66 5.41
CA ILE A 187 -3.45 -18.66 4.37
C ILE A 187 -3.01 -17.28 4.82
N ALA A 188 -3.20 -16.95 6.11
CA ALA A 188 -2.71 -15.70 6.69
C ALA A 188 -1.20 -15.53 6.52
N ARG A 189 -0.42 -16.58 6.81
CA ARG A 189 1.04 -16.57 6.58
C ARG A 189 1.40 -16.40 5.10
N GLN A 190 0.68 -17.05 4.19
CA GLN A 190 0.92 -16.89 2.74
C GLN A 190 0.65 -15.44 2.29
N MET A 191 -0.45 -14.84 2.73
CA MET A 191 -0.80 -13.46 2.40
C MET A 191 0.21 -12.46 2.99
N ARG A 192 0.60 -12.64 4.27
CA ARG A 192 1.62 -11.81 4.90
C ARG A 192 2.97 -11.92 4.18
N ARG A 193 3.38 -13.12 3.77
CA ARG A 193 4.61 -13.33 2.98
C ARG A 193 4.55 -12.59 1.65
N CYS A 194 3.45 -12.72 0.91
CA CYS A 194 3.27 -12.03 -0.36
C CYS A 194 3.29 -10.50 -0.23
N ALA A 195 2.71 -9.97 0.85
CA ALA A 195 2.78 -8.54 1.14
C ALA A 195 4.20 -8.09 1.55
N ALA A 196 4.91 -8.89 2.36
CA ALA A 196 6.28 -8.63 2.78
C ALA A 196 7.26 -8.60 1.60
N GLU A 197 7.11 -9.52 0.64
CA GLU A 197 7.91 -9.54 -0.60
C GLU A 197 7.74 -8.27 -1.44
N GLN A 198 6.59 -7.59 -1.30
CA GLN A 198 6.30 -6.30 -1.95
C GLN A 198 6.72 -5.08 -1.11
N GLY A 199 7.42 -5.29 0.01
CA GLY A 199 7.92 -4.23 0.88
C GLY A 199 6.92 -3.76 1.94
N HIS A 200 5.93 -4.57 2.32
CA HIS A 200 5.05 -4.25 3.45
C HIS A 200 5.70 -4.62 4.78
N GLY A 201 6.32 -3.65 5.45
CA GLY A 201 7.08 -3.84 6.71
C GLY A 201 6.30 -4.57 7.80
N ASP A 202 5.10 -4.11 8.15
CA ASP A 202 4.27 -4.74 9.19
C ASP A 202 3.92 -6.20 8.87
N ALA A 203 3.74 -6.54 7.59
CA ALA A 203 3.42 -7.90 7.18
C ALA A 203 4.63 -8.82 7.37
N ALA A 204 5.83 -8.28 7.15
CA ALA A 204 7.09 -8.98 7.31
C ALA A 204 7.41 -9.26 8.79
N SER A 205 7.25 -8.26 9.67
CA SER A 205 7.48 -8.42 11.10
C SER A 205 6.46 -9.35 11.75
N ASP A 206 5.17 -9.20 11.43
CA ASP A 206 4.10 -10.09 11.90
C ASP A 206 4.30 -11.54 11.43
N LEU A 207 4.78 -11.72 10.19
CA LEU A 207 5.15 -13.04 9.67
C LEU A 207 6.34 -13.62 10.43
N GLY A 208 7.38 -12.81 10.67
CA GLY A 208 8.58 -13.21 11.40
C GLY A 208 8.24 -13.69 12.82
N VAL A 209 7.48 -12.90 13.57
CA VAL A 209 7.01 -13.26 14.92
C VAL A 209 6.17 -14.53 14.90
N ASN A 210 5.24 -14.66 13.93
CA ASN A 210 4.41 -15.85 13.83
C ASN A 210 5.22 -17.12 13.53
N LEU A 211 6.19 -17.05 12.61
CA LEU A 211 7.07 -18.18 12.27
C LEU A 211 8.01 -18.54 13.41
N GLN A 212 8.53 -17.55 14.13
CA GLN A 212 9.34 -17.73 15.34
C GLN A 212 8.56 -18.51 16.41
N GLY A 213 7.32 -18.12 16.69
CA GLY A 213 6.46 -18.81 17.66
C GLY A 213 6.14 -20.26 17.26
N LEU A 214 6.22 -20.59 15.97
CA LEU A 214 6.09 -21.95 15.44
C LEU A 214 7.43 -22.74 15.42
N GLY A 215 8.53 -22.13 15.89
CA GLY A 215 9.87 -22.73 15.82
C GLY A 215 10.47 -22.79 14.41
N GLN A 216 9.88 -22.09 13.44
CA GLN A 216 10.34 -22.02 12.05
C GLN A 216 11.37 -20.90 11.88
N TYR A 217 12.48 -21.00 12.63
CA TYR A 217 13.42 -19.90 12.82
C TYR A 217 14.07 -19.40 11.52
N GLN A 218 14.46 -20.29 10.61
CA GLN A 218 15.04 -19.87 9.32
C GLN A 218 14.06 -19.02 8.51
N SER A 219 12.80 -19.43 8.44
CA SER A 219 11.76 -18.67 7.74
C SER A 219 11.39 -17.37 8.46
N ALA A 220 11.52 -17.32 9.80
CA ALA A 220 11.38 -16.09 10.57
C ALA A 220 12.50 -15.09 10.24
N LEU A 221 13.76 -15.55 10.11
CA LEU A 221 14.89 -14.71 9.70
C LEU A 221 14.67 -14.09 8.32
N GLU A 222 14.21 -14.89 7.35
CA GLU A 222 13.88 -14.39 6.00
C GLU A 222 12.76 -13.33 6.05
N ALA A 223 11.73 -13.56 6.86
CA ALA A 223 10.63 -12.61 7.02
C ALA A 223 11.11 -11.30 7.67
N PHE A 224 11.88 -11.36 8.75
CA PHE A 224 12.46 -10.15 9.33
C PHE A 224 13.42 -9.44 8.37
N GLN A 225 14.18 -10.18 7.55
CA GLN A 225 15.06 -9.57 6.55
C GLN A 225 14.28 -8.79 5.48
N LEU A 226 13.12 -9.31 5.04
CA LEU A 226 12.18 -8.56 4.20
C LEU A 226 11.67 -7.30 4.91
N GLY A 227 11.40 -7.40 6.21
CA GLY A 227 11.02 -6.25 7.06
C GLY A 227 12.09 -5.17 7.08
N VAL A 228 13.36 -5.53 7.29
CA VAL A 228 14.47 -4.57 7.24
C VAL A 228 14.57 -3.93 5.86
N ALA A 229 14.44 -4.70 4.78
CA ALA A 229 14.43 -4.16 3.42
C ALA A 229 13.30 -3.13 3.22
N ALA A 230 12.13 -3.43 3.79
CA ALA A 230 10.96 -2.56 3.81
C ALA A 230 11.08 -1.36 4.76
N GLY A 231 12.15 -1.26 5.55
CA GLY A 231 12.37 -0.18 6.51
C GLY A 231 11.76 -0.37 7.89
N ASP A 232 11.28 -1.57 8.21
CA ASP A 232 10.70 -1.89 9.51
C ASP A 232 11.80 -2.04 10.57
N ASP A 233 11.86 -1.07 11.50
CA ASP A 233 12.85 -1.07 12.57
C ASP A 233 12.60 -2.19 13.58
N THR A 234 11.35 -2.62 13.75
CA THR A 234 11.01 -3.75 14.62
C THR A 234 11.76 -5.01 14.15
N SER A 235 11.71 -5.33 12.86
CA SER A 235 12.42 -6.47 12.25
C SER A 235 13.93 -6.35 12.43
N ALA A 236 14.50 -5.15 12.26
CA ALA A 236 15.92 -4.92 12.52
C ALA A 236 16.28 -5.17 14.00
N SER A 237 15.41 -4.79 14.93
CA SER A 237 15.58 -5.06 16.36
C SER A 237 15.51 -6.55 16.68
N PHE A 238 14.55 -7.29 16.10
CA PHE A 238 14.44 -8.75 16.25
C PHE A 238 15.70 -9.47 15.76
N LEU A 239 16.20 -9.11 14.56
CA LEU A 239 17.43 -9.69 14.03
C LEU A 239 18.65 -9.33 14.90
N ARG A 240 18.81 -8.05 15.27
CA ARG A 240 19.86 -7.62 16.20
C ARG A 240 19.87 -8.48 17.47
N LYS A 241 18.71 -8.60 18.13
CA LYS A 241 18.61 -9.32 19.40
C LYS A 241 18.76 -10.82 19.24
N GLY A 242 18.29 -11.41 18.14
CA GLY A 242 18.48 -12.81 17.84
C GLY A 242 19.94 -13.18 17.56
N PHE A 243 20.69 -12.33 16.87
CA PHE A 243 22.13 -12.54 16.63
C PHE A 243 23.01 -12.36 17.88
N LEU A 244 22.49 -11.79 18.98
CA LEU A 244 23.16 -11.86 20.29
C LEU A 244 23.09 -13.27 20.92
N GLY A 245 22.43 -14.23 20.29
CA GLY A 245 22.35 -15.62 20.75
C GLY A 245 21.69 -15.77 22.13
N PRO A 246 20.51 -15.17 22.38
CA PRO A 246 19.87 -15.28 23.69
C PRO A 246 19.52 -16.75 24.02
N PRO A 247 19.44 -17.12 25.31
CA PRO A 247 19.05 -18.46 25.70
C PRO A 247 17.59 -18.75 25.29
N ALA A 248 17.24 -20.03 25.16
CA ALA A 248 15.87 -20.46 24.78
C ALA A 248 14.77 -20.01 25.76
N THR A 249 15.14 -19.56 26.97
CA THR A 249 14.22 -18.95 27.93
C THR A 249 13.79 -17.53 27.56
N ASP A 250 14.51 -16.86 26.65
CA ASP A 250 14.10 -15.59 26.06
C ASP A 250 13.21 -15.88 24.84
N GLU A 251 11.96 -16.23 25.09
CA GLU A 251 11.01 -16.61 24.03
C GLU A 251 10.79 -15.48 23.01
N LEU A 252 11.02 -14.23 23.38
CA LEU A 252 10.81 -13.08 22.52
C LEU A 252 11.89 -12.96 21.44
N TYR A 253 13.16 -13.13 21.79
CA TYR A 253 14.27 -12.93 20.84
C TYR A 253 14.98 -14.21 20.42
N TYR A 254 14.59 -15.36 20.96
CA TYR A 254 15.18 -16.63 20.57
C TYR A 254 14.86 -16.99 19.11
N LEU A 255 15.89 -17.02 18.27
CA LEU A 255 15.83 -17.39 16.84
C LEU A 255 16.71 -18.61 16.52
N HIS A 256 17.12 -19.39 17.53
CA HIS A 256 18.00 -20.56 17.36
C HIS A 256 19.28 -20.25 16.56
N LEU A 257 19.86 -19.08 16.77
CA LEU A 257 21.08 -18.63 16.15
C LEU A 257 22.28 -18.85 17.08
N GLN A 258 23.45 -19.11 16.49
CA GLN A 258 24.71 -18.92 17.19
C GLN A 258 24.97 -17.42 17.35
N GLU A 259 25.62 -17.04 18.45
CA GLU A 259 26.03 -15.66 18.67
C GLU A 259 26.92 -15.17 17.52
N ASP A 260 26.57 -14.01 16.98
CA ASP A 260 27.30 -13.29 15.95
C ASP A 260 27.25 -11.79 16.25
N LEU A 261 28.27 -11.34 16.97
CA LEU A 261 28.36 -9.94 17.42
C LEU A 261 28.51 -8.97 16.24
N GLU A 262 29.20 -9.36 15.16
CA GLU A 262 29.37 -8.49 13.99
C GLU A 262 28.03 -8.27 13.28
N ARG A 263 27.23 -9.33 13.08
CA ARG A 263 25.86 -9.20 12.56
C ARG A 263 24.98 -8.37 13.49
N ALA A 264 25.01 -8.66 14.79
CA ALA A 264 24.20 -7.95 15.77
C ALA A 264 24.51 -6.43 15.75
N GLU A 265 25.78 -6.05 15.68
CA GLU A 265 26.21 -4.65 15.59
C GLU A 265 25.74 -3.98 14.29
N ARG A 266 25.83 -4.67 13.14
CA ARG A 266 25.35 -4.13 11.87
C ARG A 266 23.83 -3.93 11.87
N TYR A 267 23.05 -4.91 12.36
CA TYR A 267 21.61 -4.72 12.54
C TYR A 267 21.29 -3.63 13.56
N ASN A 268 22.11 -3.43 14.59
CA ASN A 268 21.92 -2.33 15.54
C ASN A 268 22.10 -0.95 14.89
N ALA A 269 23.11 -0.79 14.02
CA ALA A 269 23.31 0.44 13.27
C ALA A 269 22.13 0.73 12.33
N ILE A 270 21.64 -0.29 11.62
CA ILE A 270 20.47 -0.18 10.73
C ILE A 270 19.22 0.14 11.54
N TRP A 271 18.96 -0.60 12.63
CA TRP A 271 17.84 -0.34 13.53
C TRP A 271 17.81 1.10 14.04
N SER A 272 18.96 1.61 14.52
CA SER A 272 19.04 2.99 15.01
C SER A 272 18.68 3.99 13.91
N LEU A 273 19.20 3.81 12.70
CA LEU A 273 18.90 4.67 11.57
C LEU A 273 17.42 4.61 11.18
N LEU A 274 16.85 3.41 11.08
CA LEU A 274 15.43 3.24 10.76
C LEU A 274 14.54 3.90 11.82
N ALA A 275 14.86 3.74 13.10
CA ALA A 275 14.13 4.37 14.20
C ALA A 275 14.25 5.90 14.17
N ASP A 276 15.48 6.43 14.04
CA ASP A 276 15.77 7.87 14.00
C ASP A 276 15.08 8.57 12.83
N TYR A 277 14.93 7.88 11.70
CA TYR A 277 14.31 8.39 10.49
C TYR A 277 12.91 7.85 10.23
N SER A 278 12.28 7.14 11.17
CA SER A 278 10.97 6.49 11.02
C SER A 278 9.89 7.41 10.42
N TYR A 279 9.88 8.69 10.82
CA TYR A 279 8.99 9.71 10.30
C TYR A 279 9.08 9.93 8.77
N ALA A 280 10.19 9.52 8.15
CA ALA A 280 10.50 9.68 6.74
C ALA A 280 10.40 8.39 5.91
N ASP A 281 9.94 7.29 6.50
CA ASP A 281 9.73 5.99 5.84
C ASP A 281 10.99 5.48 5.09
N PRO A 282 12.13 5.29 5.79
CA PRO A 282 13.36 4.79 5.18
C PRO A 282 13.19 3.40 4.58
N LYS A 283 13.98 3.07 3.56
CA LYS A 283 14.01 1.74 2.92
C LYS A 283 15.46 1.24 2.84
N VAL A 284 15.65 -0.07 2.85
CA VAL A 284 16.98 -0.72 2.78
C VAL A 284 16.98 -1.84 1.74
N PRO A 285 16.63 -1.57 0.46
CA PRO A 285 16.56 -2.61 -0.57
C PRO A 285 17.87 -3.40 -0.74
N GLU A 286 19.00 -2.80 -0.41
CA GLU A 286 20.35 -3.38 -0.46
C GLU A 286 20.68 -4.30 0.71
N ILE A 287 19.75 -4.61 1.63
CA ILE A 287 20.06 -5.31 2.90
C ILE A 287 20.79 -6.66 2.67
N ASN A 288 20.43 -7.41 1.63
CA ASN A 288 21.06 -8.68 1.33
C ASN A 288 22.47 -8.54 0.73
N GLU A 289 22.81 -7.37 0.20
CA GLU A 289 24.12 -7.03 -0.36
C GLU A 289 25.08 -6.57 0.74
N ILE A 290 24.58 -5.91 1.78
CA ILE A 290 25.39 -5.38 2.90
C ILE A 290 25.42 -6.28 4.14
N LEU A 291 24.36 -7.09 4.33
CA LEU A 291 24.14 -7.89 5.53
C LEU A 291 23.35 -9.19 5.22
N PRO A 292 23.90 -10.12 4.41
CA PRO A 292 23.23 -11.36 4.07
C PRO A 292 23.07 -12.27 5.31
N LEU A 293 21.94 -12.99 5.34
CA LEU A 293 21.67 -14.00 6.37
C LEU A 293 22.70 -15.14 6.34
N PRO A 294 22.97 -15.81 7.48
CA PRO A 294 23.76 -17.04 7.50
C PRO A 294 23.21 -18.10 6.53
N PRO A 295 24.07 -18.97 5.97
CA PRO A 295 25.49 -19.15 6.28
C PRO A 295 26.45 -18.26 5.47
N ALA A 296 25.95 -17.31 4.66
CA ALA A 296 26.80 -16.44 3.86
C ALA A 296 27.81 -15.67 4.74
N LYS A 297 29.00 -15.34 4.23
CA LYS A 297 29.95 -14.49 4.97
C LYS A 297 29.56 -13.03 4.82
N LEU A 298 29.87 -12.22 5.83
CA LEU A 298 29.62 -10.79 5.76
C LEU A 298 30.55 -10.11 4.74
N PRO A 299 29.99 -9.29 3.82
CA PRO A 299 30.78 -8.47 2.93
C PRO A 299 31.36 -7.26 3.68
N ALA A 300 32.31 -6.58 3.06
CA ALA A 300 32.74 -5.27 3.53
C ALA A 300 31.56 -4.29 3.45
N TRP A 301 31.36 -3.51 4.51
CA TRP A 301 30.32 -2.49 4.58
C TRP A 301 30.88 -1.26 5.29
N ASP A 302 30.66 -0.08 4.73
CA ASP A 302 31.18 1.19 5.24
C ASP A 302 30.25 1.86 6.27
N GLY A 303 29.17 1.19 6.66
CA GLY A 303 28.19 1.68 7.63
C GLY A 303 27.15 2.62 7.03
N LYS A 304 27.12 2.81 5.71
CA LYS A 304 26.17 3.71 5.04
C LYS A 304 25.05 2.94 4.35
N LEU A 305 23.89 3.60 4.26
CA LEU A 305 22.71 3.13 3.52
C LEU A 305 22.44 4.07 2.35
N GLN A 306 22.12 3.51 1.19
CA GLN A 306 21.82 4.25 -0.04
C GLN A 306 20.69 5.25 0.19
N TRP A 307 19.67 4.86 0.97
CA TRP A 307 18.56 5.75 1.31
C TRP A 307 19.01 7.00 2.07
N LEU A 308 19.93 6.88 3.03
CA LEU A 308 20.40 8.04 3.80
C LEU A 308 21.24 8.96 2.92
N GLU A 309 22.10 8.41 2.06
CA GLU A 309 22.87 9.20 1.11
C GLU A 309 21.98 9.96 0.14
N ALA A 310 21.00 9.29 -0.48
CA ALA A 310 20.01 9.93 -1.35
C ALA A 310 19.18 10.98 -0.60
N ARG A 311 18.82 10.71 0.66
CA ARG A 311 18.11 11.66 1.50
C ARG A 311 18.93 12.93 1.73
N LEU A 312 20.20 12.81 2.07
CA LEU A 312 21.08 13.94 2.35
C LEU A 312 21.47 14.71 1.08
N ALA A 313 21.63 14.03 -0.05
CA ALA A 313 21.88 14.67 -1.34
C ALA A 313 20.72 15.59 -1.78
N ASN A 314 19.49 15.21 -1.44
CA ASN A 314 18.27 16.03 -1.63
C ASN A 314 18.06 16.59 -3.04
N ILE A 315 18.41 15.78 -4.04
CA ILE A 315 18.25 16.10 -5.46
C ILE A 315 16.75 15.98 -5.82
N PRO A 316 16.16 16.97 -6.53
CA PRO A 316 14.80 16.93 -7.06
C PRO A 316 14.57 15.82 -8.09
#